data_AF-A0A831T809-F1
#
_entry.id   AF-A0A831T809-F1
#
_cell.length_a   1.000
_cell.length_b   1.000
_cell.length_c   1.000
_cell.angle_alpha   90.00
_cell.angle_beta   90.00
_cell.angle_gamma   90.00
#
_symmetry.space_group_name_H-M   'P 1'
#
loop_
_entity.id
_entity.type
_entity.pdbx_description
1 polymer ?
#
loop_
_entity_poly.entity_id
_entity_poly.type
_entity_poly.pdbx_seq_one_letter_code
_entity_poly.pdbx_strand_id
1 'polypeptide(L)' 'MLKDPIVEEVRKVRRDIEEECEGSFERIFAEAIEIQRRYAGKLVSRPLHLPEEREVAPGLNHS' A
#
# COMPACT_ATOMS: atom_id res chain seq x y z
N MET A 1 -13.52 17.77 -11.75
CA MET A 1 -13.23 16.99 -10.52
C MET A 1 -12.49 17.91 -9.56
N LEU A 2 -12.96 18.06 -8.31
CA LEU A 2 -12.16 18.72 -7.28
C LEU A 2 -10.84 17.96 -7.12
N LYS A 3 -9.71 18.67 -7.13
CA LYS A 3 -8.41 18.07 -6.79
C LYS A 3 -8.38 17.88 -5.28
N ASP A 4 -8.27 16.63 -4.85
CA ASP A 4 -8.08 16.31 -3.43
C ASP A 4 -6.63 16.64 -3.03
N PRO A 5 -6.40 17.52 -2.05
CA PRO A 5 -5.06 17.93 -1.65
C PRO A 5 -4.19 16.76 -1.16
N ILE A 6 -4.78 15.72 -0.54
CA ILE A 6 -4.05 14.53 -0.10
C ILE A 6 -3.58 13.74 -1.32
N VAL A 7 -4.47 13.57 -2.30
CA VAL A 7 -4.14 12.84 -3.53
C VAL A 7 -3.04 13.54 -4.32
N GLU A 8 -3.08 14.87 -4.39
CA GLU A 8 -2.03 15.63 -5.09
C GLU A 8 -0.67 15.51 -4.39
N GLU A 9 -0.64 15.52 -3.05
CA GLU A 9 0.60 15.31 -2.30
C GLU A 9 1.15 13.89 -2.49
N VAL A 10 0.29 12.86 -2.42
CA VAL A 10 0.69 11.48 -2.70
C VAL A 10 1.25 11.34 -4.11
N ARG A 11 0.63 11.97 -5.11
CA ARG A 11 1.12 11.97 -6.49
C ARG A 11 2.47 12.66 -6.64
N LYS A 12 2.69 13.75 -5.89
CA LYS A 12 3.97 14.46 -5.89
C LYS A 12 5.07 13.56 -5.34
N VAL A 13 4.89 13.03 -4.13
CA VAL A 13 5.86 12.12 -3.50
C VAL A 13 6.14 10.90 -4.38
N ARG A 14 5.12 10.33 -5.03
CA ARG A 14 5.32 9.20 -5.95
C ARG A 14 6.25 9.56 -7.10
N ARG A 15 6.08 10.74 -7.73
CA ARG A 15 6.96 11.19 -8.81
C ARG A 15 8.39 11.41 -8.33
N ASP A 16 8.55 11.99 -7.15
CA ASP A 16 9.88 12.23 -6.56
C ASP A 16 10.64 10.90 -6.36
N ILE A 17 9.95 9.85 -5.88
CA ILE A 17 10.50 8.49 -5.74
C ILE A 17 10.82 7.87 -7.12
N GLU A 18 9.91 8.00 -8.07
CA GLU A 18 10.11 7.50 -9.45
C GLU A 18 11.34 8.16 -10.09
N GLU A 19 11.53 9.47 -9.90
CA GLU A 19 12.68 10.23 -10.42
C GLU A 19 13.99 9.82 -9.75
N GLU A 20 14.02 9.69 -8.41
CA GLU A 20 15.19 9.22 -7.66
C GLU A 20 15.65 7.82 -8.09
N CYS A 21 14.69 6.97 -8.49
CA CYS A 21 14.95 5.63 -8.98
C CYS A 21 15.10 5.54 -10.50
N GLU A 22 15.17 6.66 -11.21
CA GLU A 22 15.28 6.73 -12.68
C GLU A 22 14.17 5.94 -13.41
N GLY A 23 12.99 5.85 -12.79
CA GLY A 23 11.86 5.06 -13.29
C GLY A 23 12.06 3.54 -13.24
N SER A 24 13.15 3.03 -12.65
CA SER A 24 13.38 1.58 -12.51
C SER A 24 12.58 1.02 -11.34
N PHE A 25 11.67 0.10 -11.64
CA PHE A 25 10.91 -0.63 -10.63
C PHE A 25 11.82 -1.46 -9.71
N GLU A 26 12.87 -2.06 -10.26
CA GLU A 26 13.84 -2.87 -9.51
C GLU A 26 14.52 -2.04 -8.42
N ARG A 27 14.88 -0.79 -8.74
CA ARG A 27 15.50 0.14 -7.77
C ARG A 27 14.51 0.57 -6.69
N ILE A 28 13.28 0.93 -7.08
CA ILE A 28 12.21 1.26 -6.13
C ILE A 28 11.99 0.10 -5.14
N PHE A 29 11.92 -1.12 -5.67
CA PHE A 29 11.71 -2.31 -4.86
C PHE A 29 12.89 -2.58 -3.92
N ALA A 30 14.13 -2.47 -4.40
CA ALA A 30 15.32 -2.65 -3.58
C ALA A 30 15.37 -1.64 -2.42
N GLU A 31 15.10 -0.37 -2.68
CA GLU A 31 15.06 0.68 -1.66
C GLU A 31 13.94 0.42 -0.64
N ALA A 32 12.77 -0.01 -1.09
CA ALA A 32 11.65 -0.36 -0.21
C ALA A 32 12.01 -1.51 0.75
N ILE A 33 12.73 -2.53 0.27
CA ILE A 33 13.21 -3.63 1.12
C ILE A 33 14.22 -3.14 2.15
N GLU A 34 15.15 -2.26 1.77
CA GLU A 34 16.14 -1.70 2.70
C GLU A 34 15.48 -0.83 3.78
N ILE A 35 14.51 0.00 3.42
CA ILE A 35 13.69 0.76 4.36
C ILE A 35 12.95 -0.19 5.31
N GLN A 36 12.30 -1.23 4.77
CA GLN A 36 11.59 -2.21 5.57
C GLN A 36 12.52 -2.90 6.59
N ARG A 37 13.74 -3.26 6.19
CA ARG A 37 14.76 -3.83 7.09
C ARG A 37 15.17 -2.83 8.17
N ARG A 38 15.47 -1.59 7.80
CA ARG A 38 15.89 -0.53 8.72
C ARG A 38 14.86 -0.24 9.81
N TYR A 39 13.58 -0.36 9.48
CA TYR A 39 12.48 -0.06 10.39
C TYR A 39 11.69 -1.29 10.85
N ALA A 40 12.22 -2.51 10.65
CA ALA A 40 11.51 -3.75 10.94
C ALA A 40 10.94 -3.81 12.37
N GLY A 41 11.65 -3.28 13.37
CA GLY A 41 11.20 -3.22 14.77
C GLY A 41 10.19 -2.12 15.09
N LYS A 42 9.87 -1.23 14.13
CA LYS A 42 8.86 -0.17 14.24
C LYS A 42 7.62 -0.46 13.38
N LEU A 43 7.68 -1.49 12.55
CA LEU A 43 6.52 -1.93 11.79
C LEU A 43 5.52 -2.52 12.77
N VAL A 44 4.37 -1.85 12.93
CA VAL A 44 3.22 -2.47 13.58
C VAL A 44 2.79 -3.58 12.65
N SER A 45 3.16 -4.82 12.97
CA SER A 45 2.49 -5.96 12.38
C SER A 45 1.06 -5.88 12.87
N ARG A 46 0.14 -5.44 12.00
CA ARG A 46 -1.26 -5.71 12.25
C ARG A 46 -1.35 -7.22 12.12
N PRO A 47 -1.59 -8.00 13.20
CA PRO A 47 -2.00 -9.37 12.99
C PRO A 47 -3.19 -9.29 12.06
N LEU A 48 -3.10 -9.94 10.90
CA LEU A 48 -4.26 -10.20 10.08
C LEU A 48 -5.22 -10.96 11.00
N HIS A 49 -6.11 -10.25 11.69
CA HIS A 49 -7.46 -10.73 11.84
C HIS A 49 -7.97 -10.78 10.41
N LEU A 50 -7.61 -11.86 9.70
CA LEU A 50 -8.48 -12.40 8.68
C LEU A 50 -9.84 -12.39 9.35
N PRO A 51 -10.84 -11.66 8.83
CA PRO A 51 -12.18 -11.84 9.35
C PRO A 51 -12.42 -13.35 9.28
N GLU A 52 -12.68 -13.99 10.43
CA GLU A 52 -13.30 -15.31 10.44
C GLU A 52 -14.38 -15.25 9.37
N GLU A 53 -14.32 -16.19 8.42
CA GLU A 53 -15.22 -16.28 7.30
C GLU A 53 -16.61 -15.88 7.80
N ARG A 54 -17.07 -14.68 7.44
CA ARG A 54 -18.42 -14.28 7.80
C ARG A 54 -19.27 -15.33 7.11
N GLU A 55 -19.88 -16.21 7.89
CA GLU A 55 -20.87 -17.17 7.40
C GLU A 55 -21.76 -16.38 6.45
N VAL A 56 -21.74 -16.79 5.18
CA VAL A 56 -22.61 -16.21 4.17
C VAL A 56 -24.02 -16.43 4.69
N ALA A 57 -24.68 -15.36 5.11
CA ALA A 57 -26.07 -15.43 5.53
C ALA A 57 -26.87 -16.12 4.41
N PRO A 58 -27.63 -17.18 4.72
CA PRO A 58 -28.33 -17.93 3.69
C PRO A 58 -29.44 -17.03 3.13
N GLY A 59 -29.29 -16.52 1.91
CA GLY A 59 -30.39 -15.77 1.32
C GLY A 59 -30.13 -14.83 0.15
N LEU A 60 -28.93 -14.72 -0.43
CA LEU A 60 -28.77 -13.95 -1.66
C LEU A 60 -28.68 -14.88 -2.86
N ASN A 61 -29.87 -15.25 -3.32
CA ASN A 61 -30.11 -15.98 -4.56
C ASN A 61 -29.52 -15.21 -5.75
N HIS A 62 -28.83 -15.94 -6.61
CA HIS A 62 -28.51 -15.51 -7.97
C HIS A 62 -29.81 -15.23 -8.74
N SER A 63 -29.82 -14.14 -9.50
CA SER A 63 -30.71 -13.90 -10.63
C SER A 63 -29.87 -13.49 -11.82
#